data_AF-A0AAD9VJG1-F1
#
_entry.id   AF-A0AAD9VJG1-F1
#
_cell.length_a   1.000
_cell.length_b   1.000
_cell.length_c   1.000
_cell.angle_alpha   90.00
_cell.angle_beta   90.00
_cell.angle_gamma   90.00
#
_symmetry.space_group_name_H-M   'P 1'
#
loop_
_entity.id
_entity.type
_entity.pdbx_description
1 polymer ?
#
loop_
_entity_poly.entity_id
_entity_poly.type
_entity_poly.pdbx_seq_one_letter_code
_entity_poly.pdbx_strand_id
1 'polypeptide(L)'
;MAEEILSRRDFMTSRRIKSNTAQRRWRILAKALTGSSDYQTESDEEISVRRFTNFGLLKPILLENTVTDSNSSWYEYSAMLENELFEIQIRKINKSFTANELIGFNNTGNVCVWPSEECLAYYLLKNHAICRNRSVLELGGGMSCLAGVLVAKYCNPSAVTLTDGNVTSVDNVRCIVLRNDMADFVECAVLQWARAARALRQAAANNCNRKTRIIEDEDCLPAKKRSYDVILCADCLFFDDARLDLVETIYGWLADDGVALVIAPRRGTTFQKFAEAAIKRGFIARQTERYDSEVWSRHLELLDQSQEYSSDLHYPVLLELSKQKKTPPG
;
A
#
# COMPACT_ATOMS: atom_id res chain seq x y z
N MET A 1 17.46 -46.54 25.55
CA MET A 1 18.55 -45.64 25.13
C MET A 1 18.55 -45.31 23.62
N ALA A 2 17.47 -45.57 22.87
CA ALA A 2 17.40 -45.28 21.42
C ALA A 2 16.46 -44.11 21.05
N GLU A 3 15.50 -43.73 21.92
CA GLU A 3 14.51 -42.68 21.61
C GLU A 3 15.01 -41.25 21.84
N GLU A 4 16.00 -41.02 22.72
CA GLU A 4 16.57 -39.69 22.95
C GLU A 4 17.51 -39.19 21.83
N ILE A 5 18.00 -40.10 20.98
CA ILE A 5 18.99 -39.77 19.93
C ILE A 5 18.30 -39.31 18.63
N LEU A 6 17.07 -39.78 18.33
CA LEU A 6 16.29 -39.31 17.18
C LEU A 6 15.86 -37.84 17.34
N SER A 7 15.37 -37.47 18.52
CA SER A 7 14.94 -36.09 18.85
C SER A 7 16.06 -35.06 18.70
N ARG A 8 17.29 -35.39 19.13
CA ARG A 8 18.46 -34.50 18.97
C ARG A 8 18.90 -34.34 17.52
N ARG A 9 18.78 -35.38 16.69
CA ARG A 9 19.09 -35.30 15.26
C ARG A 9 18.09 -34.37 14.56
N ASP A 10 16.80 -34.53 14.77
CA ASP A 10 15.78 -33.66 14.14
C ASP A 10 15.89 -32.19 14.59
N PHE A 11 16.23 -31.96 15.87
CA PHE A 11 16.48 -30.62 16.40
C PHE A 11 17.75 -29.98 15.82
N MET A 12 18.82 -30.76 15.61
CA MET A 12 20.05 -30.32 14.96
C MET A 12 19.87 -30.08 13.46
N THR A 13 19.07 -30.90 12.77
CA THR A 13 18.75 -30.72 11.34
C THR A 13 17.91 -29.46 11.13
N SER A 14 16.90 -29.23 11.97
CA SER A 14 16.09 -27.99 11.99
C SER A 14 16.93 -26.73 12.24
N ARG A 15 17.89 -26.77 13.19
CA ARG A 15 18.85 -25.68 13.41
C ARG A 15 19.82 -25.48 12.24
N ARG A 16 20.29 -26.55 11.60
CA ARG A 16 21.17 -26.48 10.41
C ARG A 16 20.45 -25.89 9.20
N ILE A 17 19.19 -26.23 8.98
CA ILE A 17 18.36 -25.67 7.90
C ILE A 17 18.13 -24.17 8.14
N LYS A 18 17.74 -23.76 9.36
CA LYS A 18 17.58 -22.33 9.72
C LYS A 18 18.87 -21.51 9.58
N SER A 19 20.02 -22.08 9.96
CA SER A 19 21.35 -21.49 9.79
C SER A 19 21.70 -21.25 8.31
N ASN A 20 21.34 -22.20 7.44
CA ASN A 20 21.60 -22.11 6.01
C ASN A 20 20.71 -21.07 5.31
N THR A 21 19.43 -20.95 5.69
CA THR A 21 18.51 -19.95 5.11
C THR A 21 18.93 -18.52 5.43
N ALA A 22 19.33 -18.22 6.67
CA ALA A 22 19.81 -16.89 7.04
C ALA A 22 21.08 -16.53 6.25
N GLN A 23 22.05 -17.46 6.16
CA GLN A 23 23.27 -17.24 5.41
C GLN A 23 23.02 -17.06 3.90
N ARG A 24 22.08 -17.80 3.32
CA ARG A 24 21.62 -17.61 1.93
C ARG A 24 20.96 -16.24 1.73
N ARG A 25 20.11 -15.79 2.65
CA ARG A 25 19.51 -14.43 2.64
C ARG A 25 20.57 -13.33 2.71
N TRP A 26 21.57 -13.49 3.57
CA TRP A 26 22.71 -12.57 3.65
C TRP A 26 23.53 -12.53 2.36
N ARG A 27 23.66 -13.65 1.63
CA ARG A 27 24.29 -13.66 0.29
C ARG A 27 23.43 -12.94 -0.75
N ILE A 28 22.11 -13.14 -0.77
CA ILE A 28 21.20 -12.41 -1.67
C ILE A 28 21.29 -10.90 -1.41
N LEU A 29 21.24 -10.49 -0.14
CA LEU A 29 21.38 -9.10 0.26
C LEU A 29 22.75 -8.54 -0.13
N ALA A 30 23.85 -9.27 0.12
CA ALA A 30 25.19 -8.85 -0.28
C ALA A 30 25.31 -8.66 -1.79
N LYS A 31 24.79 -9.61 -2.59
CA LYS A 31 24.74 -9.49 -4.07
C LYS A 31 23.96 -8.25 -4.53
N ALA A 32 22.79 -8.01 -3.94
CA ALA A 32 21.97 -6.84 -4.25
C ALA A 32 22.67 -5.52 -3.90
N LEU A 33 23.50 -5.50 -2.85
CA LEU A 33 24.28 -4.34 -2.43
C LEU A 33 25.56 -4.13 -3.26
N THR A 34 26.17 -5.19 -3.80
CA THR A 34 27.45 -5.13 -4.52
C THR A 34 27.33 -5.14 -6.05
N GLY A 35 26.13 -5.34 -6.60
CA GLY A 35 25.88 -5.36 -8.05
C GLY A 35 26.57 -6.50 -8.80
N SER A 36 26.96 -7.57 -8.10
CA SER A 36 27.74 -8.67 -8.67
C SER A 36 26.83 -9.65 -9.42
N SER A 37 26.86 -9.62 -10.75
CA SER A 37 26.10 -10.51 -11.64
C SER A 37 26.85 -11.82 -11.92
N ASP A 38 27.03 -12.68 -10.91
CA ASP A 38 27.50 -14.05 -11.14
C ASP A 38 26.32 -14.97 -11.46
N TYR A 39 26.28 -15.46 -12.69
CA TYR A 39 25.29 -16.40 -13.24
C TYR A 39 25.42 -17.78 -12.57
N GLN A 40 24.78 -17.94 -11.42
CA GLN A 40 24.25 -19.24 -10.96
C GLN A 40 22.89 -19.00 -10.30
N THR A 41 21.82 -19.17 -11.09
CA THR A 41 20.43 -19.24 -10.67
C THR A 41 20.17 -20.58 -9.98
N GLU A 42 20.45 -20.68 -8.69
CA GLU A 42 19.56 -21.45 -7.81
C GLU A 42 18.29 -20.60 -7.61
N SER A 43 17.11 -21.21 -7.52
CA SER A 43 15.84 -20.48 -7.42
C SER A 43 15.80 -19.62 -6.15
N ASP A 44 16.05 -18.32 -6.30
CA ASP A 44 15.94 -17.32 -5.22
C ASP A 44 14.53 -17.30 -4.57
N GLU A 45 13.54 -17.92 -5.22
CA GLU A 45 12.17 -18.13 -4.73
C GLU A 45 12.11 -18.94 -3.43
N GLU A 46 12.94 -19.98 -3.25
CA GLU A 46 12.89 -20.81 -2.02
C GLU A 46 13.25 -20.01 -0.74
N ILE A 47 14.03 -18.95 -0.90
CA ILE A 47 14.62 -18.17 0.19
C ILE A 47 13.83 -16.87 0.46
N SER A 48 13.04 -16.41 -0.51
CA SER A 48 12.14 -15.26 -0.40
C SER A 48 11.19 -15.41 0.79
N VAL A 49 11.00 -14.32 1.53
CA VAL A 49 9.95 -14.22 2.56
C VAL A 49 8.58 -13.97 1.90
N ARG A 50 8.58 -13.33 0.71
CA ARG A 50 7.38 -13.09 -0.08
C ARG A 50 7.16 -14.28 -1.00
N ARG A 51 6.35 -15.22 -0.53
CA ARG A 51 6.02 -16.47 -1.22
C ARG A 51 4.69 -16.38 -1.96
N PHE A 52 3.68 -15.83 -1.30
CA PHE A 52 2.46 -15.35 -1.95
C PHE A 52 2.66 -13.93 -2.52
N THR A 53 2.20 -13.68 -3.74
CA THR A 53 2.47 -12.42 -4.44
C THR A 53 1.23 -11.65 -4.90
N ASN A 54 0.12 -12.31 -5.26
CA ASN A 54 -1.08 -11.67 -5.82
C ASN A 54 -2.30 -12.63 -5.79
N PHE A 55 -3.51 -12.08 -5.92
CA PHE A 55 -4.77 -12.83 -6.05
C PHE A 55 -5.13 -13.14 -7.51
N GLY A 56 -4.39 -12.60 -8.48
CA GLY A 56 -4.63 -12.80 -9.91
C GLY A 56 -5.90 -12.09 -10.38
N LEU A 57 -6.20 -10.93 -9.78
CA LEU A 57 -7.34 -10.07 -10.10
C LEU A 57 -6.98 -9.08 -11.22
N LEU A 58 -5.73 -8.63 -11.24
CA LEU A 58 -5.15 -7.80 -12.29
C LEU A 58 -3.96 -8.55 -12.89
N LYS A 59 -4.02 -8.89 -14.17
CA LYS A 59 -2.97 -9.65 -14.85
C LYS A 59 -1.83 -8.71 -15.27
N PRO A 60 -0.61 -8.87 -14.73
CA PRO A 60 0.54 -8.10 -15.20
C PRO A 60 1.13 -8.75 -16.47
N ILE A 61 1.37 -7.95 -17.50
CA ILE A 61 2.06 -8.34 -18.74
C ILE A 61 3.24 -7.39 -18.92
N LEU A 62 4.46 -7.94 -19.06
CA LEU A 62 5.64 -7.13 -19.34
C LEU A 62 5.51 -6.50 -20.74
N LEU A 63 5.71 -5.19 -20.81
CA LEU A 63 5.72 -4.45 -22.06
C LEU A 63 7.14 -4.41 -22.64
N GLU A 64 7.26 -4.66 -23.94
CA GLU A 64 8.52 -4.45 -24.66
C GLU A 64 8.79 -2.94 -24.74
N ASN A 65 9.76 -2.49 -23.95
CA ASN A 65 10.17 -1.10 -23.92
C ASN A 65 10.98 -0.73 -25.17
N THR A 66 10.84 0.52 -25.64
CA THR A 66 11.90 1.14 -26.44
C THR A 66 13.19 1.16 -25.61
N VAL A 67 14.32 0.81 -26.24
CA VAL A 67 15.61 0.34 -25.69
C VAL A 67 16.34 1.27 -24.66
N THR A 68 15.71 2.30 -24.09
CA THR A 68 16.42 3.45 -23.50
C THR A 68 16.40 3.60 -21.97
N ASP A 69 15.75 2.73 -21.19
CA ASP A 69 15.85 2.79 -19.71
C ASP A 69 16.13 1.40 -19.10
N SER A 70 17.40 1.08 -18.91
CA SER A 70 17.85 -0.17 -18.27
C SER A 70 17.41 -0.27 -16.80
N ASN A 71 17.01 0.84 -16.18
CA ASN A 71 16.75 0.92 -14.75
C ASN A 71 15.26 0.79 -14.41
N SER A 72 14.39 0.57 -15.40
CA SER A 72 12.98 0.29 -15.15
C SER A 72 12.34 -0.63 -16.20
N SER A 73 11.30 -1.33 -15.78
CA SER A 73 10.46 -2.16 -16.63
C SER A 73 9.03 -1.64 -16.57
N TRP A 74 8.30 -1.73 -17.69
CA TRP A 74 6.89 -1.37 -17.73
C TRP A 74 6.03 -2.62 -17.82
N TYR A 75 4.92 -2.61 -17.10
CA TYR A 75 3.95 -3.69 -17.10
C TYR A 75 2.57 -3.11 -17.39
N GLU A 76 1.82 -3.76 -18.26
CA GLU A 76 0.38 -3.54 -18.34
C GLU A 76 -0.30 -4.38 -17.28
N TYR A 77 -1.14 -3.76 -16.46
CA TYR A 77 -2.04 -4.44 -15.54
C TYR A 77 -3.44 -4.37 -16.13
N SER A 78 -4.07 -5.52 -16.36
CA SER A 78 -5.40 -5.58 -16.96
C SER A 78 -6.39 -6.47 -16.21
N ALA A 79 -7.67 -6.10 -16.27
CA ALA A 79 -8.80 -6.89 -15.77
C ALA A 79 -9.97 -6.81 -16.74
N MET A 80 -10.70 -7.93 -16.88
CA MET A 80 -11.97 -7.98 -17.59
C MET A 80 -13.11 -8.01 -16.57
N LEU A 81 -13.96 -6.99 -16.56
CA LEU A 81 -15.13 -6.91 -15.69
C LEU A 81 -16.36 -6.59 -16.55
N GLU A 82 -17.42 -7.39 -16.43
CA GLU A 82 -18.69 -7.15 -17.14
C GLU A 82 -18.55 -6.91 -18.67
N ASN A 83 -17.56 -7.58 -19.29
CA ASN A 83 -17.16 -7.44 -20.70
C ASN A 83 -16.44 -6.13 -21.07
N GLU A 84 -16.07 -5.31 -20.09
CA GLU A 84 -15.22 -4.15 -20.27
C GLU A 84 -13.77 -4.47 -19.88
N LEU A 85 -12.82 -3.98 -20.68
CA LEU A 85 -11.39 -4.11 -20.45
C LEU A 85 -10.88 -2.89 -19.67
N PHE A 86 -10.26 -3.14 -18.54
CA PHE A 86 -9.56 -2.14 -17.74
C PHE A 86 -8.06 -2.41 -17.87
N GLU A 87 -7.29 -1.41 -18.27
CA GLU A 87 -5.85 -1.53 -18.50
C GLU A 87 -5.09 -0.26 -18.13
N ILE A 88 -3.96 -0.43 -17.45
CA ILE A 88 -3.05 0.67 -17.11
C ILE A 88 -1.60 0.21 -17.21
N GLN A 89 -0.71 1.14 -17.51
CA GLN A 89 0.72 0.87 -17.59
C GLN A 89 1.40 1.30 -16.28
N ILE A 90 2.03 0.35 -15.59
CA ILE A 90 2.75 0.56 -14.33
C ILE A 90 4.24 0.43 -14.57
N ARG A 91 5.00 1.39 -14.05
CA ARG A 91 6.46 1.39 -14.08
C ARG A 91 6.99 0.72 -12.82
N LYS A 92 7.87 -0.25 -13.00
CA LYS A 92 8.64 -0.90 -11.95
C LYS A 92 10.10 -0.49 -12.06
N ILE A 93 10.66 0.07 -10.99
CA ILE A 93 12.08 0.43 -10.95
C ILE A 93 12.92 -0.83 -10.68
N ASN A 94 13.91 -1.08 -11.54
CA ASN A 94 14.89 -2.16 -11.43
C ASN A 94 16.13 -1.64 -10.69
N LYS A 95 15.99 -1.23 -9.42
CA LYS A 95 17.13 -0.70 -8.64
C LYS A 95 17.81 -1.78 -7.81
N SER A 96 19.14 -1.75 -7.80
CA SER A 96 19.97 -2.24 -6.69
C SER A 96 19.94 -1.22 -5.56
N PHE A 97 19.53 -1.62 -4.35
CA PHE A 97 19.50 -0.74 -3.19
C PHE A 97 20.89 -0.56 -2.59
N THR A 98 21.25 0.65 -2.21
CA THR A 98 22.43 0.90 -1.36
C THR A 98 22.12 0.59 0.10
N ALA A 99 23.15 0.31 0.91
CA ALA A 99 22.97 0.04 2.34
C ALA A 99 22.28 1.21 3.07
N ASN A 100 22.58 2.46 2.70
CA ASN A 100 21.94 3.64 3.31
C ASN A 100 20.45 3.77 2.94
N GLU A 101 20.06 3.41 1.71
CA GLU A 101 18.66 3.39 1.30
C GLU A 101 17.85 2.34 2.09
N LEU A 102 18.47 1.23 2.51
CA LEU A 102 17.83 0.17 3.29
C LEU A 102 17.60 0.52 4.77
N ILE A 103 18.35 1.48 5.33
CA ILE A 103 18.34 1.79 6.77
C ILE A 103 17.39 2.96 7.10
N GLY A 104 17.04 3.81 6.11
CA GLY A 104 16.34 5.08 6.36
C GLY A 104 14.83 5.15 6.06
N PHE A 105 14.32 4.36 5.10
CA PHE A 105 12.90 4.40 4.69
C PHE A 105 12.41 2.99 4.32
N ASN A 106 11.11 2.71 4.53
CA ASN A 106 10.55 1.43 4.12
C ASN A 106 10.54 1.29 2.59
N ASN A 107 11.38 0.40 2.04
CA ASN A 107 11.47 0.13 0.60
C ASN A 107 10.56 -1.04 0.16
N THR A 108 9.68 -1.53 1.02
CA THR A 108 8.81 -2.68 0.74
C THR A 108 7.86 -2.42 -0.44
N GLY A 109 7.44 -1.17 -0.66
CA GLY A 109 6.69 -0.71 -1.84
C GLY A 109 7.52 -0.54 -3.11
N ASN A 110 8.84 -0.69 -3.04
CA ASN A 110 9.75 -0.49 -4.18
C ASN A 110 9.92 -1.73 -5.05
N VAL A 111 9.37 -2.87 -4.60
CA VAL A 111 9.65 -4.19 -5.17
C VAL A 111 8.49 -4.69 -6.05
N CYS A 112 7.25 -4.33 -5.72
CA CYS A 112 6.04 -4.90 -6.33
C CYS A 112 4.74 -4.23 -5.85
N VAL A 113 3.69 -4.37 -6.64
CA VAL A 113 2.29 -4.20 -6.21
C VAL A 113 1.97 -5.22 -5.12
N TRP A 114 1.38 -4.77 -4.02
CA TRP A 114 0.99 -5.63 -2.90
C TRP A 114 -0.42 -6.21 -3.10
N PRO A 115 -0.72 -7.42 -2.59
CA PRO A 115 -2.04 -8.03 -2.72
C PRO A 115 -3.20 -7.13 -2.22
N SER A 116 -2.98 -6.37 -1.16
CA SER A 116 -3.98 -5.42 -0.65
C SER A 116 -4.28 -4.28 -1.62
N GLU A 117 -3.25 -3.81 -2.33
CA GLU A 117 -3.37 -2.74 -3.33
C GLU A 117 -4.08 -3.25 -4.59
N GLU A 118 -3.76 -4.46 -5.02
CA GLU A 118 -4.48 -5.19 -6.08
C GLU A 118 -5.96 -5.37 -5.73
N CYS A 119 -6.26 -5.87 -4.52
CA CYS A 119 -7.65 -6.06 -4.06
C CYS A 119 -8.41 -4.73 -3.97
N LEU A 120 -7.77 -3.65 -3.51
CA LEU A 120 -8.38 -2.32 -3.45
C LEU A 120 -8.69 -1.78 -4.84
N ALA A 121 -7.74 -1.90 -5.77
CA ALA A 121 -7.91 -1.50 -7.14
C ALA A 121 -9.09 -2.26 -7.80
N TYR A 122 -9.10 -3.59 -7.68
CA TYR A 122 -10.18 -4.43 -8.21
C TYR A 122 -11.54 -4.10 -7.60
N TYR A 123 -11.59 -3.92 -6.27
CA TYR A 123 -12.82 -3.54 -5.56
C TYR A 123 -13.38 -2.21 -6.07
N LEU A 124 -12.51 -1.21 -6.31
CA LEU A 124 -12.92 0.10 -6.80
C LEU A 124 -13.42 0.08 -8.24
N LEU A 125 -12.88 -0.78 -9.11
CA LEU A 125 -13.41 -0.94 -10.47
C LEU A 125 -14.84 -1.48 -10.45
N LYS A 126 -15.12 -2.49 -9.62
CA LYS A 126 -16.49 -3.03 -9.45
C LYS A 126 -17.44 -2.07 -8.73
N ASN A 127 -16.91 -1.15 -7.94
CA ASN A 127 -17.67 -0.19 -7.16
C ASN A 127 -17.35 1.26 -7.56
N HIS A 128 -17.14 1.51 -8.86
CA HIS A 128 -16.63 2.77 -9.40
C HIS A 128 -17.48 4.00 -9.00
N ALA A 129 -18.78 3.79 -8.71
CA ALA A 129 -19.69 4.81 -8.20
C ALA A 129 -19.24 5.43 -6.87
N ILE A 130 -18.42 4.75 -6.06
CA ILE A 130 -17.86 5.29 -4.81
C ILE A 130 -17.00 6.53 -5.09
N CYS A 131 -16.28 6.57 -6.21
CA CYS A 131 -15.34 7.63 -6.56
C CYS A 131 -15.89 8.61 -7.61
N ARG A 132 -17.03 8.33 -8.22
CA ARG A 132 -17.60 9.15 -9.28
C ARG A 132 -17.92 10.57 -8.80
N ASN A 133 -17.42 11.57 -9.53
CA ASN A 133 -17.58 13.00 -9.24
C ASN A 133 -17.09 13.41 -7.84
N ARG A 134 -16.19 12.63 -7.25
CA ARG A 134 -15.66 12.84 -5.90
C ARG A 134 -14.16 13.09 -5.94
N SER A 135 -13.69 13.84 -4.95
CA SER A 135 -12.27 14.07 -4.72
C SER A 135 -11.68 12.86 -4.01
N VAL A 136 -10.60 12.30 -4.58
CA VAL A 136 -9.98 11.07 -4.09
C VAL A 136 -8.53 11.33 -3.69
N LEU A 137 -8.14 10.83 -2.53
CA LEU A 137 -6.76 10.81 -2.05
C LEU A 137 -6.32 9.37 -1.82
N GLU A 138 -5.19 8.96 -2.39
CA GLU A 138 -4.52 7.71 -2.00
C GLU A 138 -3.34 7.99 -1.08
N LEU A 139 -3.33 7.35 0.08
CA LEU A 139 -2.27 7.45 1.09
C LEU A 139 -1.36 6.22 1.06
N GLY A 140 -0.05 6.47 0.98
CA GLY A 140 0.95 5.40 1.09
C GLY A 140 0.88 4.40 -0.06
N GLY A 141 0.60 4.87 -1.27
CA GLY A 141 0.43 4.01 -2.45
C GLY A 141 1.73 3.42 -3.00
N GLY A 142 2.88 3.65 -2.35
CA GLY A 142 4.17 3.12 -2.77
C GLY A 142 4.56 3.57 -4.18
N MET A 143 5.31 2.73 -4.90
CA MET A 143 5.80 3.05 -6.24
C MET A 143 4.72 3.11 -7.31
N SER A 144 3.55 2.52 -7.09
CA SER A 144 2.50 2.39 -8.11
C SER A 144 1.32 3.32 -7.90
N CYS A 145 0.83 3.44 -6.67
CA CYS A 145 -0.52 4.00 -6.41
C CYS A 145 -1.57 3.33 -7.33
N LEU A 146 -1.49 2.01 -7.48
CA LEU A 146 -2.23 1.23 -8.47
C LEU A 146 -3.74 1.48 -8.37
N ALA A 147 -4.27 1.51 -7.14
CA ALA A 147 -5.69 1.73 -6.92
C ALA A 147 -6.12 3.14 -7.36
N GLY A 148 -5.37 4.17 -6.97
CA GLY A 148 -5.66 5.54 -7.37
C GLY A 148 -5.44 5.81 -8.87
N VAL A 149 -4.46 5.17 -9.50
CA VAL A 149 -4.24 5.24 -10.96
C VAL A 149 -5.42 4.63 -11.72
N LEU A 150 -5.93 3.46 -11.30
CA LEU A 150 -7.13 2.87 -11.90
C LEU A 150 -8.38 3.73 -11.67
N VAL A 151 -8.54 4.27 -10.45
CA VAL A 151 -9.65 5.19 -10.14
C VAL A 151 -9.61 6.44 -11.03
N ALA A 152 -8.44 7.04 -11.22
CA ALA A 152 -8.28 8.22 -12.05
C ALA A 152 -8.71 7.94 -13.50
N LYS A 153 -8.33 6.78 -14.05
CA LYS A 153 -8.61 6.43 -15.43
C LYS A 153 -10.06 6.00 -15.67
N TYR A 154 -10.67 5.28 -14.73
CA TYR A 154 -11.92 4.54 -14.99
C TYR A 154 -13.11 4.92 -14.11
N CYS A 155 -12.91 5.60 -12.98
CA CYS A 155 -14.01 5.87 -12.04
C CYS A 155 -14.62 7.28 -12.16
N ASN A 156 -14.16 8.10 -13.11
CA ASN A 156 -14.61 9.48 -13.33
C ASN A 156 -14.67 10.34 -12.04
N PRO A 157 -13.58 10.45 -11.26
CA PRO A 157 -13.50 11.32 -10.09
C PRO A 157 -13.46 12.81 -10.48
N SER A 158 -13.69 13.71 -9.51
CA SER A 158 -13.59 15.17 -9.73
C SER A 158 -12.17 15.70 -9.53
N ALA A 159 -11.35 14.99 -8.74
CA ALA A 159 -9.93 15.22 -8.56
C ALA A 159 -9.28 13.97 -7.97
N VAL A 160 -8.00 13.73 -8.28
CA VAL A 160 -7.22 12.63 -7.68
C VAL A 160 -5.87 13.15 -7.20
N THR A 161 -5.51 12.79 -5.98
CA THR A 161 -4.18 13.04 -5.41
C THR A 161 -3.56 11.71 -4.97
N LEU A 162 -2.40 11.38 -5.55
CA LEU A 162 -1.66 10.15 -5.27
C LEU A 162 -0.45 10.49 -4.41
N THR A 163 -0.30 9.81 -3.26
CA THR A 163 0.73 10.19 -2.29
C THR A 163 1.47 9.01 -1.69
N ASP A 164 2.73 9.27 -1.37
CA ASP A 164 3.58 8.39 -0.57
C ASP A 164 4.55 9.23 0.27
N GLY A 165 5.11 8.64 1.33
CA GLY A 165 6.11 9.31 2.17
C GLY A 165 7.49 9.39 1.54
N ASN A 166 7.78 8.58 0.52
CA ASN A 166 9.05 8.49 -0.16
C ASN A 166 9.03 9.25 -1.51
N VAL A 167 9.95 10.21 -1.67
CA VAL A 167 10.09 11.01 -2.91
C VAL A 167 10.34 10.16 -4.15
N THR A 168 11.12 9.08 -4.04
CA THR A 168 11.40 8.18 -5.18
C THR A 168 10.12 7.46 -5.62
N SER A 169 9.27 7.07 -4.66
CA SER A 169 7.96 6.49 -4.95
C SER A 169 7.09 7.47 -5.73
N VAL A 170 6.97 8.70 -5.22
CA VAL A 170 6.15 9.74 -5.87
C VAL A 170 6.69 10.10 -7.25
N ASP A 171 8.01 10.18 -7.44
CA ASP A 171 8.62 10.41 -8.76
C ASP A 171 8.30 9.29 -9.74
N ASN A 172 8.28 8.03 -9.29
CA ASN A 172 7.85 6.91 -10.14
C ASN A 172 6.37 7.01 -10.51
N VAL A 173 5.51 7.36 -9.55
CA VAL A 173 4.07 7.55 -9.77
C VAL A 173 3.82 8.68 -10.77
N ARG A 174 4.61 9.77 -10.75
CA ARG A 174 4.54 10.82 -11.79
C ARG A 174 4.81 10.27 -13.18
N CYS A 175 5.81 9.40 -13.34
CA CYS A 175 6.06 8.74 -14.63
C CYS A 175 4.87 7.87 -15.06
N ILE A 176 4.27 7.13 -14.13
CA ILE A 176 3.09 6.28 -14.37
C ILE A 176 1.89 7.14 -14.83
N VAL A 177 1.59 8.21 -14.11
CA VAL A 177 0.51 9.15 -14.42
C VAL A 177 0.71 9.77 -15.80
N LEU A 178 1.93 10.20 -16.12
CA LEU A 178 2.27 10.74 -17.43
C LEU A 178 2.08 9.71 -18.55
N ARG A 179 2.51 8.47 -18.34
CA ARG A 179 2.43 7.40 -19.34
C ARG A 179 0.99 6.94 -19.63
N ASN A 180 0.08 7.15 -18.68
CA ASN A 180 -1.34 6.84 -18.83
C ASN A 180 -2.18 8.07 -19.22
N ASP A 181 -1.54 9.17 -19.65
CA ASP A 181 -2.19 10.40 -20.12
C ASP A 181 -3.09 11.10 -19.07
N MET A 182 -2.67 11.09 -17.80
CA MET A 182 -3.46 11.65 -16.69
C MET A 182 -2.80 12.85 -15.98
N ALA A 183 -1.69 13.38 -16.52
CA ALA A 183 -0.89 14.42 -15.88
C ALA A 183 -1.63 15.76 -15.67
N ASP A 184 -2.64 16.06 -16.49
CA ASP A 184 -3.42 17.30 -16.38
C ASP A 184 -4.46 17.26 -15.24
N PHE A 185 -4.76 16.06 -14.72
CA PHE A 185 -5.86 15.82 -13.79
C PHE A 185 -5.41 15.23 -12.45
N VAL A 186 -4.34 14.43 -12.45
CA VAL A 186 -3.84 13.73 -11.26
C VAL A 186 -2.67 14.48 -10.64
N GLU A 187 -2.78 14.79 -9.35
CA GLU A 187 -1.70 15.39 -8.56
C GLU A 187 -0.88 14.28 -7.86
N CYS A 188 0.45 14.37 -7.92
CA CYS A 188 1.34 13.45 -7.20
C CYS A 188 2.19 14.24 -6.19
N ALA A 189 2.11 13.87 -4.92
CA ALA A 189 2.76 14.62 -3.84
C ALA A 189 3.40 13.73 -2.77
N VAL A 190 4.51 14.22 -2.20
CA VAL A 190 5.13 13.60 -1.04
C VAL A 190 4.32 13.95 0.21
N LEU A 191 3.90 12.93 0.95
CA LEU A 191 3.08 13.08 2.14
C LEU A 191 3.62 12.18 3.25
N GLN A 192 4.25 12.81 4.23
CA GLN A 192 4.67 12.13 5.46
C GLN A 192 3.59 12.31 6.53
N TRP A 193 2.96 11.21 6.97
CA TRP A 193 1.85 11.26 7.93
C TRP A 193 2.22 12.00 9.21
N ALA A 194 3.44 11.84 9.73
CA ALA A 194 3.90 12.56 10.91
C ALA A 194 3.95 14.09 10.74
N ARG A 195 4.30 14.58 9.53
CA ARG A 195 4.26 16.02 9.21
C ARG A 195 2.82 16.49 9.04
N ALA A 196 2.00 15.75 8.30
CA ALA A 196 0.59 16.07 8.08
C ALA A 196 -0.21 16.10 9.39
N ALA A 197 -0.07 15.08 10.24
CA ALA A 197 -0.71 15.00 11.56
C ALA A 197 -0.27 16.14 12.48
N ARG A 198 1.01 16.52 12.46
CA ARG A 198 1.51 17.67 13.24
C ARG A 198 0.88 18.98 12.78
N ALA A 199 0.84 19.23 11.47
CA ALA A 199 0.19 20.41 10.90
C ALA A 199 -1.31 20.47 11.25
N LEU A 200 -2.02 19.34 11.18
CA LEU A 200 -3.43 19.24 11.56
C LEU A 200 -3.67 19.54 13.04
N ARG A 201 -2.86 18.98 13.94
CA ARG A 201 -2.92 19.25 15.38
C ARG A 201 -2.66 20.73 15.69
N GLN A 202 -1.67 21.34 15.03
CA GLN A 202 -1.37 22.76 15.16
C GLN A 202 -2.52 23.64 14.64
N ALA A 203 -3.12 23.30 13.50
CA ALA A 203 -4.26 24.03 12.95
C ALA A 203 -5.49 23.97 13.88
N ALA A 204 -5.73 22.81 14.51
CA ALA A 204 -6.79 22.66 15.51
C ALA A 204 -6.55 23.52 16.77
N ALA A 205 -5.30 23.59 17.24
CA ALA A 205 -4.90 24.42 18.37
C ALA A 205 -4.84 25.93 18.05
N ASN A 206 -4.61 26.32 16.80
CA ASN A 206 -4.61 27.73 16.39
C ASN A 206 -6.03 28.24 16.10
N ASN A 207 -6.97 27.38 15.71
CA ASN A 207 -8.39 27.76 15.60
C ASN A 207 -9.01 28.16 16.95
N CYS A 208 -8.39 27.84 18.09
CA CYS A 208 -8.76 28.40 19.40
C CYS A 208 -7.96 29.64 19.81
N ASN A 209 -6.91 30.05 19.07
CA ASN A 209 -6.09 31.24 19.34
C ASN A 209 -5.82 32.04 18.06
N ARG A 210 -6.63 33.09 17.82
CA ARG A 210 -6.70 33.94 16.62
C ARG A 210 -5.44 34.74 16.22
N LYS A 211 -4.23 34.42 16.68
CA LYS A 211 -2.99 35.14 16.32
C LYS A 211 -1.74 34.25 16.40
N THR A 212 -1.42 33.52 15.33
CA THR A 212 -0.01 33.17 15.05
C THR A 212 0.21 32.99 13.56
N ARG A 213 1.25 33.67 13.03
CA ARG A 213 1.74 33.55 11.65
C ARG A 213 2.07 32.10 11.33
N ILE A 214 1.54 31.60 10.22
CA ILE A 214 1.93 30.33 9.62
C ILE A 214 3.37 30.51 9.11
N ILE A 215 4.30 29.71 9.62
CA ILE A 215 5.59 29.50 8.95
C ILE A 215 5.26 28.53 7.82
N GLU A 216 5.34 29.02 6.58
CA GLU A 216 5.15 28.23 5.38
C GLU A 216 6.36 27.30 5.24
N ASP A 217 6.20 26.05 5.64
CA ASP A 217 7.07 24.96 5.21
C ASP A 217 6.67 24.65 3.75
N GLU A 218 7.48 25.12 2.79
CA GLU A 218 7.29 24.97 1.33
C GLU A 218 7.09 23.51 0.85
N ASP A 219 7.41 22.52 1.67
CA ASP A 219 7.37 21.10 1.31
C ASP A 219 6.10 20.34 1.76
N CYS A 220 5.16 21.02 2.44
CA CYS A 220 3.88 20.42 2.79
C CYS A 220 2.83 20.90 1.78
N LEU A 221 2.06 19.98 1.19
CA LEU A 221 0.88 20.29 0.36
C LEU A 221 0.18 21.53 0.93
N PRO A 222 0.06 22.63 0.15
CA PRO A 222 -0.33 23.92 0.68
C PRO A 222 -1.62 23.77 1.48
N ALA A 223 -1.66 24.35 2.67
CA ALA A 223 -2.78 24.31 3.62
C ALA A 223 -4.09 24.97 3.11
N LYS A 224 -4.32 24.99 1.80
CA LYS A 224 -5.67 25.08 1.24
C LYS A 224 -6.42 23.84 1.72
N LYS A 225 -7.40 24.09 2.58
CA LYS A 225 -8.40 23.16 3.11
C LYS A 225 -8.99 22.26 2.01
N ARG A 226 -8.29 21.19 1.63
CA ARG A 226 -8.78 20.14 0.75
C ARG A 226 -9.17 18.99 1.65
N SER A 227 -10.45 18.95 1.97
CA SER A 227 -11.07 17.70 2.40
C SER A 227 -11.33 16.85 1.16
N TYR A 228 -11.11 15.55 1.28
CA TYR A 228 -11.37 14.55 0.24
C TYR A 228 -12.63 13.77 0.57
N ASP A 229 -13.46 13.52 -0.43
CA ASP A 229 -14.68 12.73 -0.28
C ASP A 229 -14.36 11.24 -0.10
N VAL A 230 -13.27 10.78 -0.72
CA VAL A 230 -12.78 9.40 -0.62
C VAL A 230 -11.29 9.38 -0.28
N ILE A 231 -10.90 8.62 0.75
CA ILE A 231 -9.49 8.33 1.05
C ILE A 231 -9.24 6.84 0.87
N LEU A 232 -8.21 6.49 0.09
CA LEU A 232 -7.78 5.13 -0.21
C LEU A 232 -6.50 4.82 0.54
N CYS A 233 -6.39 3.61 1.09
CA CYS A 233 -5.20 3.18 1.83
C CYS A 233 -5.05 1.66 1.75
N ALA A 234 -3.94 1.18 1.20
CA ALA A 234 -3.67 -0.26 1.09
C ALA A 234 -2.46 -0.68 1.94
N ASP A 235 -2.60 -1.74 2.74
CA ASP A 235 -1.53 -2.36 3.55
C ASP A 235 -0.64 -1.40 4.38
N CYS A 236 -1.19 -0.32 4.94
CA CYS A 236 -0.41 0.67 5.69
C CYS A 236 -0.42 0.48 7.22
N LEU A 237 -1.04 -0.59 7.73
CA LEU A 237 -1.41 -0.69 9.15
C LEU A 237 -0.33 -1.27 10.08
N PHE A 238 0.79 -1.72 9.53
CA PHE A 238 1.80 -2.50 10.25
C PHE A 238 2.86 -1.65 10.99
N PHE A 239 2.85 -0.31 10.81
CA PHE A 239 3.76 0.59 11.49
C PHE A 239 3.20 1.08 12.82
N ASP A 240 3.72 0.57 13.93
CA ASP A 240 3.28 0.97 15.27
C ASP A 240 3.46 2.48 15.51
N ASP A 241 4.62 3.03 15.14
CA ASP A 241 4.98 4.44 15.37
C ASP A 241 4.14 5.41 14.53
N ALA A 242 3.73 4.98 13.33
CA ALA A 242 3.02 5.84 12.38
C ALA A 242 1.49 5.73 12.49
N ARG A 243 0.97 4.74 13.24
CA ARG A 243 -0.47 4.44 13.35
C ARG A 243 -1.31 5.67 13.70
N LEU A 244 -0.94 6.39 14.76
CA LEU A 244 -1.73 7.53 15.24
C LEU A 244 -1.65 8.72 14.28
N ASP A 245 -0.53 8.87 13.59
CA ASP A 245 -0.37 9.93 12.59
C ASP A 245 -1.15 9.63 11.32
N LEU A 246 -1.22 8.37 10.89
CA LEU A 246 -2.11 7.95 9.80
C LEU A 246 -3.58 8.20 10.15
N VAL A 247 -4.03 7.79 11.34
CA VAL A 247 -5.39 8.04 11.82
C VAL A 247 -5.71 9.55 11.82
N GLU A 248 -4.81 10.38 12.34
CA GLU A 248 -4.98 11.83 12.35
C GLU A 248 -5.05 12.40 10.94
N THR A 249 -4.19 11.93 10.04
CA THR A 249 -4.15 12.37 8.63
C THR A 249 -5.46 12.05 7.92
N ILE A 250 -5.94 10.80 8.03
CA ILE A 250 -7.24 10.40 7.45
C ILE A 250 -8.35 11.26 8.04
N TYR A 251 -8.42 11.45 9.37
CA TYR A 251 -9.50 12.22 9.98
C TYR A 251 -9.49 13.70 9.57
N GLY A 252 -8.31 14.31 9.55
CA GLY A 252 -8.16 15.73 9.27
C GLY A 252 -8.47 16.08 7.82
N TRP A 253 -8.21 15.16 6.89
CA TRP A 253 -8.40 15.39 5.45
C TRP A 253 -9.62 14.69 4.86
N LEU A 254 -10.33 13.83 5.58
CA LEU A 254 -11.61 13.30 5.10
C LEU A 254 -12.71 14.37 5.19
N ALA A 255 -13.57 14.48 4.19
CA ALA A 255 -14.79 15.27 4.24
C ALA A 255 -15.73 14.77 5.35
N ASP A 256 -16.65 15.61 5.83
CA ASP A 256 -17.53 15.25 6.95
C ASP A 256 -18.53 14.13 6.57
N ASP A 257 -18.91 14.04 5.30
CA ASP A 257 -19.71 12.98 4.68
C ASP A 257 -18.88 12.01 3.81
N GLY A 258 -17.55 12.13 3.89
CA GLY A 258 -16.62 11.29 3.15
C GLY A 258 -16.47 9.87 3.73
N VAL A 259 -15.83 9.00 2.95
CA VAL A 259 -15.49 7.63 3.35
C VAL A 259 -14.00 7.36 3.12
N ALA A 260 -13.33 6.74 4.10
CA ALA A 260 -12.01 6.16 3.88
C ALA A 260 -12.12 4.64 3.73
N LEU A 261 -11.53 4.10 2.68
CA LEU A 261 -11.42 2.67 2.39
C LEU A 261 -10.01 2.21 2.71
N VAL A 262 -9.88 1.43 3.76
CA VAL A 262 -8.61 0.82 4.17
C VAL A 262 -8.69 -0.67 3.90
N ILE A 263 -7.83 -1.19 3.03
CA ILE A 263 -7.75 -2.62 2.73
C ILE A 263 -6.37 -3.12 3.18
N ALA A 264 -6.35 -3.96 4.21
CA ALA A 264 -5.11 -4.46 4.79
C ALA A 264 -5.30 -5.82 5.46
N PRO A 265 -4.28 -6.69 5.46
CA PRO A 265 -4.29 -7.91 6.25
C PRO A 265 -4.28 -7.64 7.75
N ARG A 266 -4.68 -8.63 8.54
CA ARG A 266 -4.78 -8.51 10.00
C ARG A 266 -3.41 -8.27 10.65
N ARG A 267 -2.39 -8.98 10.17
CA ARG A 267 -1.00 -8.97 10.65
C ARG A 267 -0.96 -8.93 12.18
N GLY A 268 -1.42 -10.02 12.80
CA GLY A 268 -1.60 -10.14 14.24
C GLY A 268 -2.64 -9.14 14.76
N THR A 269 -2.18 -8.18 15.58
CA THR A 269 -3.06 -7.19 16.23
C THR A 269 -3.02 -5.80 15.58
N THR A 270 -2.22 -5.63 14.51
CA THR A 270 -1.95 -4.30 13.94
C THR A 270 -3.22 -3.66 13.34
N PHE A 271 -4.00 -4.45 12.59
CA PHE A 271 -5.30 -4.04 12.05
C PHE A 271 -6.27 -3.61 13.16
N GLN A 272 -6.42 -4.44 14.19
CA GLN A 272 -7.35 -4.19 15.29
C GLN A 272 -6.96 -2.92 16.07
N LYS A 273 -5.67 -2.76 16.39
CA LYS A 273 -5.15 -1.55 17.05
C LYS A 273 -5.39 -0.29 16.23
N PHE A 274 -5.31 -0.37 14.90
CA PHE A 274 -5.63 0.76 14.03
C PHE A 274 -7.12 1.09 14.06
N ALA A 275 -8.00 0.09 13.94
CA ALA A 275 -9.45 0.29 14.02
C ALA A 275 -9.87 0.91 15.36
N GLU A 276 -9.31 0.45 16.49
CA GLU A 276 -9.53 1.02 17.82
C GLU A 276 -9.06 2.48 17.92
N ALA A 277 -7.88 2.78 17.38
CA ALA A 277 -7.36 4.15 17.34
C ALA A 277 -8.25 5.06 16.48
N ALA A 278 -8.76 4.57 15.35
CA ALA A 278 -9.69 5.29 14.49
C ALA A 278 -11.02 5.58 15.21
N ILE A 279 -11.61 4.59 15.88
CA ILE A 279 -12.83 4.76 16.68
C ILE A 279 -12.59 5.81 17.78
N LYS A 280 -11.48 5.70 18.52
CA LYS A 280 -11.12 6.66 19.58
C LYS A 280 -10.95 8.08 19.03
N ARG A 281 -10.52 8.24 17.79
CA ARG A 281 -10.39 9.54 17.13
C ARG A 281 -11.74 10.15 16.72
N GLY A 282 -12.80 9.35 16.63
CA GLY A 282 -14.16 9.78 16.28
C GLY A 282 -14.69 9.21 14.96
N PHE A 283 -14.12 8.12 14.44
CA PHE A 283 -14.69 7.40 13.30
C PHE A 283 -15.80 6.43 13.73
N ILE A 284 -16.71 6.15 12.81
CA ILE A 284 -17.48 4.92 12.73
C ILE A 284 -16.65 3.97 11.86
N ALA A 285 -16.31 2.80 12.39
CA ALA A 285 -15.47 1.82 11.70
C ALA A 285 -16.30 0.56 11.39
N ARG A 286 -16.42 0.21 10.11
CA ARG A 286 -17.08 -1.01 9.65
C ARG A 286 -16.08 -1.95 9.01
N GLN A 287 -15.89 -3.10 9.62
CA GLN A 287 -15.04 -4.16 9.08
C GLN A 287 -15.88 -5.15 8.27
N THR A 288 -15.44 -5.48 7.06
CA THR A 288 -16.07 -6.45 6.18
C THR A 288 -15.02 -7.44 5.67
N GLU A 289 -15.13 -8.71 6.05
CA GLU A 289 -14.22 -9.75 5.54
C GLU A 289 -14.56 -10.14 4.11
N ARG A 290 -15.82 -10.46 3.82
CA ARG A 290 -16.29 -10.83 2.49
C ARG A 290 -16.85 -9.60 1.76
N TYR A 291 -15.96 -8.71 1.34
CA TYR A 291 -16.33 -7.46 0.63
C TYR A 291 -16.51 -7.65 -0.88
N ASP A 292 -15.95 -8.72 -1.45
CA ASP A 292 -16.13 -9.08 -2.86
C ASP A 292 -16.17 -10.61 -3.01
N SER A 293 -17.00 -11.12 -3.93
CA SER A 293 -17.18 -12.56 -4.13
C SER A 293 -16.01 -13.25 -4.82
N GLU A 294 -15.37 -12.59 -5.79
CA GLU A 294 -14.23 -13.16 -6.53
C GLU A 294 -13.01 -13.20 -5.60
N VAL A 295 -12.74 -12.09 -4.90
CA VAL A 295 -11.65 -12.03 -3.92
C VAL A 295 -11.83 -13.10 -2.83
N TRP A 296 -13.07 -13.30 -2.35
CA TRP A 296 -13.38 -14.36 -1.40
C TRP A 296 -13.20 -15.77 -1.98
N SER A 297 -13.58 -16.01 -3.24
CA SER A 297 -13.35 -17.30 -3.90
C SER A 297 -11.86 -17.61 -3.98
N ARG A 298 -11.05 -16.66 -4.46
CA ARG A 298 -9.58 -16.81 -4.52
C ARG A 298 -8.97 -17.03 -3.15
N HIS A 299 -9.48 -16.34 -2.13
CA HIS A 299 -9.06 -16.56 -0.75
C HIS A 299 -9.28 -18.00 -0.29
N LEU A 300 -10.46 -18.58 -0.54
CA LEU A 300 -10.77 -19.96 -0.17
C LEU A 300 -9.92 -20.96 -0.95
N GLU A 301 -9.72 -20.75 -2.25
CA GLU A 301 -8.85 -21.57 -3.09
C GLU A 301 -7.39 -21.55 -2.57
N LEU A 302 -6.88 -20.37 -2.22
CA LEU A 302 -5.53 -20.22 -1.69
C LEU A 302 -5.36 -20.87 -0.30
N LEU A 303 -6.39 -20.82 0.55
CA LEU A 303 -6.37 -21.51 1.84
C LEU A 303 -6.27 -23.04 1.70
N ASP A 304 -6.91 -23.60 0.68
CA ASP A 304 -6.91 -25.04 0.42
C ASP A 304 -5.63 -25.50 -0.28
N GLN A 305 -5.16 -24.72 -1.27
CA GLN A 305 -4.16 -25.19 -2.23
C GLN A 305 -2.74 -24.67 -1.97
N SER A 306 -2.57 -23.57 -1.23
CA SER A 306 -1.26 -22.93 -1.04
C SER A 306 -0.75 -23.04 0.39
N GLN A 307 0.32 -23.83 0.58
CA GLN A 307 1.03 -23.89 1.87
C GLN A 307 1.73 -22.58 2.25
N GLU A 308 1.89 -21.69 1.27
CA GLU A 308 2.57 -20.40 1.42
C GLU A 308 1.61 -19.28 1.77
N TYR A 309 0.30 -19.52 1.66
CA TYR A 309 -0.73 -18.54 1.96
C TYR A 309 -1.07 -18.55 3.46
N SER A 310 -1.07 -17.36 4.07
CA SER A 310 -1.52 -17.14 5.43
C SER A 310 -2.57 -16.04 5.41
N SER A 311 -3.78 -16.33 5.86
CA SER A 311 -4.86 -15.34 5.93
C SER A 311 -4.47 -14.12 6.77
N ASP A 312 -3.76 -14.32 7.89
CA ASP A 312 -3.29 -13.24 8.75
C ASP A 312 -2.30 -12.29 8.04
N LEU A 313 -1.44 -12.83 7.17
CA LEU A 313 -0.40 -12.04 6.49
C LEU A 313 -0.83 -11.54 5.10
N HIS A 314 -1.76 -12.23 4.44
CA HIS A 314 -2.03 -12.05 3.02
C HIS A 314 -3.48 -11.70 2.70
N TYR A 315 -4.47 -12.16 3.48
CA TYR A 315 -5.86 -11.85 3.18
C TYR A 315 -6.20 -10.44 3.64
N PRO A 316 -6.46 -9.49 2.73
CA PRO A 316 -6.70 -8.13 3.14
C PRO A 316 -8.19 -7.96 3.45
N VAL A 317 -8.47 -7.39 4.62
CA VAL A 317 -9.82 -7.11 5.10
C VAL A 317 -10.18 -5.67 4.78
N LEU A 318 -11.43 -5.42 4.37
CA LEU A 318 -11.93 -4.07 4.17
C LEU A 318 -12.36 -3.43 5.50
N LEU A 319 -11.81 -2.25 5.78
CA LEU A 319 -12.21 -1.36 6.86
C LEU A 319 -12.69 -0.04 6.25
N GLU A 320 -13.98 0.23 6.40
CA GLU A 320 -14.61 1.49 6.02
C GLU A 320 -14.66 2.41 7.22
N LEU A 321 -14.16 3.63 7.06
CA LEU A 321 -14.19 4.67 8.09
C LEU A 321 -15.01 5.87 7.60
N SER A 322 -15.95 6.32 8.42
CA SER A 322 -16.70 7.57 8.21
C SER A 322 -16.75 8.37 9.50
N LYS A 323 -16.81 9.70 9.42
CA LYS A 323 -16.85 10.54 10.63
C LYS A 323 -18.18 10.35 11.36
N GLN A 324 -18.13 10.27 12.69
CA GLN A 324 -19.36 10.32 13.49
C GLN A 324 -20.05 11.68 13.27
N LYS A 325 -21.31 11.66 12.83
CA LYS A 325 -22.11 12.88 12.74
C LYS A 325 -22.27 13.46 14.14
N LYS A 326 -21.91 14.73 14.32
CA LYS A 326 -22.22 15.45 15.56
C LYS A 326 -23.73 15.61 15.63
N THR A 327 -24.39 14.89 16.52
CA THR A 327 -25.78 15.19 16.88
C THR A 327 -25.79 16.60 17.48
N PRO A 328 -26.62 17.54 16.98
CA PRO A 328 -26.78 18.82 17.65
C PRO A 328 -27.26 18.58 19.09
N PRO A 329 -26.82 19.39 20.08
CA PRO A 329 -27.47 19.39 21.37
C PRO A 329 -28.93 19.79 21.15
N GLY A 330 -29.85 18.89 21.53
CA GLY A 330 -31.30 19.07 21.41
C GLY A 330 -31.86 20.02 22.46
#